data_AF-A0A9E0CL53-F1
#
_entry.id   AF-A0A9E0CL53-F1
#
_cell.length_a   1.000
_cell.length_b   1.000
_cell.length_c   1.000
_cell.angle_alpha   90.00
_cell.angle_beta   90.00
_cell.angle_gamma   90.00
#
_symmetry.space_group_name_H-M   'P 1'
#
loop_
_entity.id
_entity.type
_entity.pdbx_description
1 polymer ?
#
loop_
_entity_poly.entity_id
_entity_poly.type
_entity_poly.pdbx_seq_one_letter_code
_entity_poly.pdbx_strand_id
1 'polypeptide(L)'
;MDETIEIKVTSEMAGKRLDVVLSEQCSDLTRSYINKLCKEERAALNGKTSKGNKKCKEGDVITLQVPEPTELEILPEEMNLDIVYEDQDVILINKPKGMVVHPAAGHYSGTLVNGLMAHCKDDLSGINGVLRPGIVHRIDKDTTGILIVCKNDMAHQSIAKQLY
;
A
#
# COMPACT_ATOMS: atom_id res chain seq x y z
N MET A 1 3.64 -13.70 -12.68
CA MET A 1 2.52 -14.61 -12.98
C MET A 1 1.72 -14.82 -11.70
N ASP A 2 0.39 -14.87 -11.76
CA ASP A 2 -0.46 -15.13 -10.58
C ASP A 2 -0.07 -16.46 -9.92
N GLU A 3 0.10 -16.44 -8.60
CA GLU A 3 0.33 -17.64 -7.80
C GLU A 3 -1.00 -18.35 -7.56
N THR A 4 -1.01 -19.68 -7.67
CA THR A 4 -2.19 -20.49 -7.33
C THR A 4 -1.91 -21.31 -6.08
N ILE A 5 -2.67 -21.05 -5.03
CA ILE A 5 -2.64 -21.80 -3.78
C ILE A 5 -3.77 -22.82 -3.80
N GLU A 6 -3.44 -24.10 -3.58
CA GLU A 6 -4.40 -25.19 -3.47
C GLU A 6 -4.41 -25.77 -2.05
N ILE A 7 -5.60 -25.87 -1.45
CA ILE A 7 -5.79 -26.39 -0.09
C ILE A 7 -6.85 -27.48 -0.14
N LYS A 8 -6.48 -28.67 0.31
CA LYS A 8 -7.43 -29.77 0.55
C LYS A 8 -8.04 -29.65 1.95
N VAL A 9 -9.36 -29.57 2.01
CA VAL A 9 -10.10 -29.40 3.26
C VAL A 9 -10.06 -30.70 4.07
N THR A 10 -9.46 -30.63 5.26
CA THR A 10 -9.43 -31.75 6.23
C THR A 10 -10.70 -31.79 7.07
N SER A 11 -10.89 -32.86 7.85
CA SER A 11 -12.00 -32.98 8.79
C SER A 11 -12.06 -31.85 9.83
N GLU A 12 -10.90 -31.33 10.27
CA GLU A 12 -10.79 -30.20 11.21
C GLU A 12 -11.22 -28.86 10.59
N MET A 13 -11.12 -28.73 9.27
CA MET A 13 -11.53 -27.55 8.51
C MET A 13 -13.00 -27.63 8.08
N ALA A 14 -13.59 -28.83 8.07
CA ALA A 14 -14.96 -29.04 7.64
C ALA A 14 -15.95 -28.20 8.46
N GLY A 15 -16.92 -27.59 7.78
CA GLY A 15 -17.91 -26.70 8.38
C GLY A 15 -17.45 -25.26 8.60
N LYS A 16 -16.14 -24.97 8.49
CA LYS A 16 -15.61 -23.60 8.44
C LYS A 16 -15.96 -22.95 7.10
N ARG A 17 -16.00 -21.62 7.08
CA ARG A 17 -16.18 -20.83 5.86
C ARG A 17 -14.89 -20.81 5.03
N LEU A 18 -15.02 -20.74 3.71
CA LEU A 18 -13.91 -20.68 2.77
C LEU A 18 -12.92 -19.56 3.10
N ASP A 19 -13.41 -18.36 3.42
CA ASP A 19 -12.55 -17.22 3.80
C ASP A 19 -11.80 -17.45 5.12
N VAL A 20 -12.40 -18.16 6.08
CA VAL A 20 -11.75 -18.56 7.33
C VAL A 20 -10.66 -19.60 7.06
N VAL A 21 -10.96 -20.63 6.27
CA VAL A 21 -9.97 -21.66 5.91
C VAL A 21 -8.78 -21.02 5.18
N LEU A 22 -9.03 -20.16 4.20
CA LEU A 22 -7.98 -19.41 3.51
C LEU A 22 -7.18 -18.53 4.48
N SER A 23 -7.82 -17.84 5.42
CA SER A 23 -7.13 -16.97 6.38
C SER A 23 -6.28 -17.75 7.39
N GLU A 24 -6.65 -18.98 7.71
CA GLU A 24 -5.88 -19.86 8.59
C GLU A 24 -4.71 -20.54 7.88
N GLN A 25 -4.85 -20.83 6.58
CA GLN A 25 -3.83 -21.55 5.80
C GLN A 25 -2.86 -20.63 5.05
N CYS A 26 -3.27 -19.41 4.71
CA CYS A 26 -2.45 -18.40 4.03
C CYS A 26 -2.02 -17.30 5.01
N SER A 27 -1.06 -17.61 5.91
CA SER A 27 -0.61 -16.66 6.94
C SER A 27 -0.04 -15.35 6.40
N ASP A 28 0.49 -15.38 5.18
CA ASP A 28 1.11 -14.22 4.53
C ASP A 28 0.08 -13.25 3.92
N LEU A 29 -1.19 -13.66 3.85
CA LEU A 29 -2.27 -12.85 3.30
C LEU A 29 -3.17 -12.31 4.41
N THR A 30 -3.40 -11.00 4.38
CA THR A 30 -4.34 -10.38 5.32
C THR A 30 -5.79 -10.81 5.04
N ARG A 31 -6.61 -10.87 6.09
CA ARG A 31 -8.05 -11.19 5.96
C ARG A 31 -8.79 -10.26 5.01
N SER A 32 -8.45 -8.97 5.01
CA SER A 32 -9.06 -7.98 4.10
C SER A 32 -8.71 -8.27 2.65
N TYR A 33 -7.47 -8.71 2.39
CA TYR A 33 -7.03 -9.09 1.06
C TYR A 33 -7.69 -10.38 0.58
N ILE A 34 -7.78 -11.42 1.41
CA ILE A 34 -8.52 -12.66 1.08
C ILE A 34 -9.98 -12.36 0.73
N ASN A 35 -10.63 -11.48 1.50
CA ASN A 35 -11.99 -11.04 1.20
C ASN A 35 -12.10 -10.29 -0.14
N LYS A 36 -11.10 -9.48 -0.49
CA LYS A 36 -11.01 -8.82 -1.81
C LYS A 36 -10.91 -9.88 -2.91
N LEU A 37 -9.99 -10.84 -2.79
CA LEU A 37 -9.82 -11.91 -3.79
C LEU A 37 -11.09 -12.76 -3.98
N CYS A 38 -11.80 -13.08 -2.89
CA CYS A 38 -13.08 -13.78 -2.97
C CYS A 38 -14.18 -12.97 -3.70
N LYS A 39 -14.17 -11.64 -3.57
CA LYS A 39 -15.11 -10.74 -4.28
C LYS A 39 -14.76 -10.60 -5.75
N GLU A 40 -13.47 -10.67 -6.07
CA GLU A 40 -12.94 -10.66 -7.44
C GLU A 40 -13.02 -12.03 -8.13
N GLU A 41 -13.78 -12.98 -7.57
CA GLU A 41 -14.00 -14.30 -8.17
C GLU A 41 -12.73 -15.15 -8.32
N ARG A 42 -11.67 -14.82 -7.57
CA ARG A 42 -10.36 -15.51 -7.59
C ARG A 42 -10.27 -16.71 -6.66
N ALA A 43 -11.33 -17.01 -5.92
CA ALA A 43 -11.42 -18.19 -5.07
C ALA A 43 -12.44 -19.19 -5.62
N ALA A 44 -12.08 -20.46 -5.68
CA ALA A 44 -12.94 -21.54 -6.14
C ALA A 44 -12.93 -22.73 -5.18
N LEU A 45 -14.04 -23.46 -5.18
CA LEU A 45 -14.26 -24.70 -4.44
C LEU A 45 -14.59 -25.79 -5.46
N ASN A 46 -13.76 -26.84 -5.51
CA ASN A 46 -13.86 -27.94 -6.48
C ASN A 46 -13.95 -27.43 -7.94
N GLY A 47 -13.10 -26.45 -8.29
CA GLY A 47 -13.02 -25.87 -9.62
C GLY A 47 -14.16 -24.89 -9.97
N LYS A 48 -15.06 -24.57 -9.05
CA LYS A 48 -16.13 -23.57 -9.25
C LYS A 48 -15.92 -22.36 -8.36
N THR A 49 -15.91 -21.17 -8.96
CA THR A 49 -15.85 -19.89 -8.23
C THR A 49 -16.85 -19.86 -7.07
N SER A 50 -16.37 -19.43 -5.90
CA SER A 50 -17.15 -19.47 -4.67
C SER A 50 -16.90 -18.21 -3.84
N LYS A 51 -17.97 -17.69 -3.22
CA LYS A 51 -17.86 -16.59 -2.27
C LYS A 51 -17.25 -17.07 -0.95
N GLY A 52 -16.51 -16.18 -0.28
CA GLY A 52 -15.82 -16.48 0.98
C GLY A 52 -16.70 -17.04 2.09
N ASN A 53 -18.00 -16.72 2.11
CA ASN A 53 -18.93 -17.17 3.15
C ASN A 53 -19.44 -18.61 2.97
N LYS A 54 -19.05 -19.32 1.91
CA LYS A 54 -19.47 -20.71 1.69
C LYS A 54 -18.78 -21.64 2.69
N LYS A 55 -19.53 -22.55 3.32
CA LYS A 55 -18.95 -23.59 4.19
C LYS A 55 -18.31 -24.70 3.37
N CYS A 56 -17.12 -25.11 3.79
CA CYS A 56 -16.34 -26.19 3.20
C CYS A 56 -16.74 -27.56 3.78
N LYS A 57 -16.58 -28.61 2.98
CA LYS A 57 -16.74 -30.01 3.40
C LYS A 57 -15.40 -30.71 3.36
N GLU A 58 -15.23 -31.71 4.20
CA GLU A 58 -14.05 -32.58 4.13
C GLU A 58 -13.90 -33.15 2.72
N GLY A 59 -12.67 -33.11 2.20
CA GLY A 59 -12.34 -33.55 0.84
C GLY A 59 -12.57 -32.50 -0.25
N ASP A 60 -13.20 -31.37 0.04
CA ASP A 60 -13.24 -30.24 -0.91
C ASP A 60 -11.82 -29.74 -1.21
N VAL A 61 -11.62 -29.27 -2.43
CA VAL A 61 -10.39 -28.60 -2.87
C VAL A 61 -10.68 -27.11 -3.05
N ILE A 62 -10.01 -26.28 -2.26
CA ILE A 62 -10.04 -24.82 -2.39
C ILE A 62 -8.87 -24.41 -3.26
N THR A 63 -9.12 -23.58 -4.27
CA THR A 63 -8.07 -22.93 -5.07
C THR A 63 -8.21 -21.41 -4.95
N LEU A 64 -7.12 -20.72 -4.64
CA LEU A 64 -7.03 -19.27 -4.57
C LEU A 64 -5.99 -18.77 -5.57
N GLN A 65 -6.40 -17.89 -6.48
CA GLN A 65 -5.52 -17.17 -7.38
C GLN A 65 -5.08 -15.86 -6.74
N VAL A 66 -3.81 -15.77 -6.36
CA VAL A 66 -3.20 -14.58 -5.79
C VAL A 66 -2.50 -13.83 -6.92
N PRO A 67 -2.95 -12.61 -7.26
CA PRO A 67 -2.28 -11.85 -8.30
C PRO A 67 -0.87 -11.46 -7.84
N GLU A 68 0.04 -11.40 -8.81
CA GLU A 68 1.40 -10.93 -8.56
C GLU A 68 1.35 -9.52 -7.92
N PRO A 69 2.12 -9.27 -6.85
CA PRO A 69 2.23 -7.95 -6.27
C PRO A 69 2.64 -6.97 -7.36
N THR A 70 1.77 -6.02 -7.69
CA THR A 70 2.17 -4.92 -8.56
C THR A 70 2.98 -3.96 -7.70
N GLU A 71 4.26 -3.77 -8.03
CA GLU A 71 5.02 -2.66 -7.46
C GLU A 71 4.29 -1.37 -7.81
N LEU A 72 3.87 -0.62 -6.78
CA LEU A 72 3.34 0.72 -6.97
C LEU A 72 4.52 1.62 -7.28
N GLU A 73 4.90 1.68 -8.56
CA GLU A 73 5.85 2.67 -9.04
C GLU A 73 5.24 4.06 -8.85
N ILE A 74 5.87 4.86 -7.99
CA ILE A 74 5.49 6.26 -7.83
C ILE A 74 6.17 7.04 -8.95
N LEU A 75 5.39 7.50 -9.91
CA LEU A 75 5.92 8.27 -11.03
C LEU A 75 6.04 9.77 -10.67
N PRO A 76 7.14 10.44 -11.09
CA PRO A 76 7.25 11.89 -11.01
C PRO A 76 6.14 12.60 -11.79
N GLU A 77 5.63 13.71 -11.27
CA GLU A 77 4.64 14.55 -11.94
C GLU A 77 5.02 16.02 -11.80
N GLU A 78 5.26 16.71 -12.92
CA GLU A 78 5.56 18.15 -12.89
C GLU A 78 4.37 18.92 -12.33
N MET A 79 4.59 19.63 -11.22
CA MET A 79 3.58 20.48 -10.59
C MET A 79 4.21 21.69 -9.93
N ASN A 80 3.47 22.79 -9.87
CA ASN A 80 3.92 23.99 -9.18
C ASN A 80 3.71 23.82 -7.66
N LEU A 81 4.79 23.49 -6.95
CA LEU A 81 4.80 23.38 -5.49
C LEU A 81 4.99 24.77 -4.86
N ASP A 82 4.21 25.08 -3.82
CA ASP A 82 4.41 26.30 -3.01
C ASP A 82 5.56 26.07 -2.03
N ILE A 83 6.79 26.28 -2.52
CA ILE A 83 8.04 26.09 -1.77
C ILE A 83 8.31 27.36 -0.96
N VAL A 84 8.22 27.25 0.37
CA VAL A 84 8.49 28.35 1.29
C VAL A 84 9.98 28.47 1.60
N TYR A 85 10.68 27.34 1.58
CA TYR A 85 12.13 27.26 1.81
C TYR A 85 12.68 25.98 1.22
N GLU A 86 13.90 26.04 0.67
CA GLU A 86 14.63 24.87 0.20
C GLU A 86 16.13 25.07 0.38
N ASP A 87 16.81 24.05 0.89
CA ASP A 87 18.26 23.94 0.91
C ASP A 87 18.74 22.54 0.45
N GLN A 88 19.95 22.16 0.85
CA GLN A 88 20.53 20.85 0.50
C GLN A 88 19.95 19.69 1.33
N ASP A 89 19.37 19.98 2.50
CA ASP A 89 18.93 19.00 3.48
C ASP A 89 17.41 18.85 3.52
N VAL A 90 16.68 19.97 3.38
CA VAL A 90 15.23 20.01 3.55
C VAL A 90 14.54 20.93 2.55
N ILE A 91 13.26 20.63 2.31
CA ILE A 91 12.33 21.48 1.57
C ILE A 91 11.04 21.65 2.39
N LEU A 92 10.61 22.89 2.57
CA LEU A 92 9.38 23.26 3.27
C LEU A 92 8.32 23.64 2.24
N ILE A 93 7.25 22.85 2.19
CA ILE A 93 6.15 23.04 1.25
C ILE A 93 4.92 23.53 2.00
N ASN A 94 4.31 24.62 1.55
CA ASN A 94 2.98 25.00 1.97
C ASN A 94 1.93 24.21 1.18
N LYS A 95 1.50 23.07 1.74
CA LYS A 95 0.57 22.18 1.04
C LYS A 95 -0.83 22.82 0.97
N PRO A 96 -1.43 22.98 -0.23
CA PRO A 96 -2.78 23.49 -0.35
C PRO A 96 -3.83 22.47 0.12
N LYS A 97 -5.05 22.94 0.34
CA LYS A 97 -6.23 22.09 0.54
C LYS A 97 -6.47 21.24 -0.72
N GLY A 98 -6.92 20.01 -0.53
CA GLY A 98 -7.30 19.10 -1.61
C GLY A 98 -6.15 18.24 -2.14
N MET A 99 -4.89 18.57 -1.82
CA MET A 99 -3.71 17.78 -2.19
C MET A 99 -3.44 16.67 -1.17
N VAL A 100 -3.31 15.44 -1.66
CA VAL A 100 -2.88 14.28 -0.87
C VAL A 100 -1.36 14.30 -0.73
N VAL A 101 -0.83 13.93 0.44
CA VAL A 101 0.63 13.93 0.69
C VAL A 101 1.31 12.78 -0.05
N HIS A 102 0.82 11.56 0.12
CA HIS A 102 1.48 10.34 -0.36
C HIS A 102 0.50 9.52 -1.22
N PRO A 103 0.95 8.89 -2.32
CA PRO A 103 0.14 7.96 -3.08
C PRO A 103 -0.50 6.91 -2.17
N ALA A 104 -1.79 6.70 -2.36
CA ALA A 104 -2.61 5.78 -1.59
C ALA A 104 -3.77 5.25 -2.45
N ALA A 105 -4.50 4.26 -1.96
CA ALA A 105 -5.66 3.72 -2.68
C ALA A 105 -6.66 4.83 -3.06
N GLY A 106 -6.94 4.96 -4.36
CA GLY A 106 -7.82 6.00 -4.91
C GLY A 106 -7.11 7.33 -5.25
N HIS A 107 -5.84 7.49 -4.90
CA HIS A 107 -5.01 8.66 -5.16
C HIS A 107 -3.57 8.23 -5.48
N TYR A 108 -3.35 7.69 -6.67
CA TYR A 108 -2.05 7.14 -7.08
C TYR A 108 -1.11 8.18 -7.74
N SER A 109 -1.68 9.28 -8.25
CA SER A 109 -0.97 10.43 -8.84
C SER A 109 -1.54 11.74 -8.30
N GLY A 110 -0.96 12.88 -8.70
CA GLY A 110 -1.38 14.22 -8.27
C GLY A 110 -1.16 14.48 -6.78
N THR A 111 -0.26 13.73 -6.14
CA THR A 111 0.09 13.89 -4.73
C THR A 111 1.34 14.73 -4.58
N LEU A 112 1.58 15.25 -3.36
CA LEU A 112 2.78 16.02 -3.05
C LEU A 112 4.06 15.24 -3.37
N VAL A 113 4.09 13.93 -3.07
CA VAL A 113 5.26 13.10 -3.39
C VAL A 113 5.50 12.99 -4.90
N ASN A 114 4.46 12.92 -5.74
CA ASN A 114 4.66 12.93 -7.20
C ASN A 114 5.36 14.22 -7.65
N GLY A 115 4.95 15.37 -7.08
CA GLY A 115 5.58 16.66 -7.34
C GLY A 115 7.01 16.75 -6.84
N LEU A 116 7.28 16.27 -5.62
CA LEU A 116 8.61 16.26 -5.05
C LEU A 116 9.56 15.39 -5.86
N MET A 117 9.10 14.25 -6.38
CA MET A 117 9.90 13.40 -7.26
C MET A 117 10.28 14.11 -8.57
N ALA A 118 9.39 14.94 -9.12
CA ALA A 118 9.73 15.73 -10.31
C ALA A 118 10.70 16.88 -9.99
N HIS A 119 10.50 17.56 -8.85
CA HIS A 119 11.29 18.72 -8.44
C HIS A 119 12.70 18.33 -7.95
N CYS A 120 12.78 17.37 -7.04
CA CYS A 120 14.03 16.95 -6.40
C CYS A 120 14.76 15.82 -7.15
N LYS A 121 14.08 15.10 -8.07
CA LYS A 121 14.65 13.95 -8.79
C LYS A 121 15.22 12.91 -7.81
N ASP A 122 16.55 12.74 -7.81
CA ASP A 122 17.27 11.79 -6.96
C ASP A 122 17.60 12.37 -5.57
N ASP A 123 17.36 13.66 -5.32
CA ASP A 123 17.69 14.36 -4.07
C ASP A 123 16.56 14.24 -3.03
N LEU A 124 16.08 13.02 -2.79
CA LEU A 124 15.16 12.70 -1.70
C LEU A 124 15.68 11.53 -0.88
N SER A 125 15.53 11.62 0.45
CA SER A 125 15.91 10.52 1.34
C SER A 125 15.14 9.24 1.02
N GLY A 126 15.86 8.12 0.95
CA GLY A 126 15.37 6.82 0.48
C GLY A 126 15.32 5.74 1.55
N ILE A 127 15.43 6.12 2.84
CA ILE A 127 15.51 5.17 3.96
C ILE A 127 14.43 4.08 3.84
N ASN A 128 14.85 2.83 4.00
CA ASN A 128 14.02 1.60 3.99
C ASN A 128 13.47 1.15 2.63
N GLY A 129 14.13 1.47 1.52
CA GLY A 129 13.91 0.72 0.26
C GLY A 129 12.60 1.05 -0.46
N VAL A 130 12.26 2.34 -0.54
CA VAL A 130 11.12 2.89 -1.31
C VAL A 130 9.76 2.58 -0.70
N LEU A 131 9.22 3.57 0.01
CA LEU A 131 7.79 3.86 -0.09
C LEU A 131 7.40 5.29 0.26
N ARG A 132 8.30 6.19 0.71
CA ARG A 132 7.99 7.59 1.07
C ARG A 132 9.23 8.51 0.94
N PRO A 133 9.61 8.93 -0.27
CA PRO A 133 10.83 9.71 -0.46
C PRO A 133 10.71 11.05 0.27
N GLY A 134 11.58 11.29 1.25
CA GLY A 134 11.63 12.54 2.03
C GLY A 134 10.52 12.81 3.06
N ILE A 135 9.42 12.07 3.07
CA ILE A 135 8.28 12.38 3.96
C ILE A 135 8.51 11.85 5.38
N VAL A 136 8.63 12.78 6.34
CA VAL A 136 8.79 12.49 7.78
C VAL A 136 7.49 12.64 8.58
N HIS A 137 6.50 13.37 8.06
CA HIS A 137 5.16 13.51 8.63
C HIS A 137 4.13 13.86 7.56
N ARG A 138 2.84 13.86 7.91
CA ARG A 138 1.76 14.18 6.98
C ARG A 138 0.65 14.96 7.65
N ILE A 139 -0.05 15.74 6.84
CA ILE A 139 -1.36 16.32 7.16
C ILE A 139 -2.41 15.77 6.18
N ASP A 140 -3.69 15.87 6.54
CA ASP A 140 -4.77 15.34 5.73
C ASP A 140 -4.96 16.11 4.42
N LYS A 141 -5.66 15.48 3.47
CA LYS A 141 -5.95 16.04 2.14
C LYS A 141 -6.51 17.46 2.24
N ASP A 142 -7.48 17.65 3.13
CA ASP A 142 -8.19 18.92 3.30
C ASP A 142 -7.57 19.86 4.35
N THR A 143 -6.42 19.47 4.92
CA THR A 143 -5.62 20.33 5.81
C THR A 143 -4.59 21.10 5.00
N THR A 144 -4.54 22.42 5.19
CA THR A 144 -3.48 23.31 4.68
C THR A 144 -2.35 23.42 5.69
N GLY A 145 -1.13 23.63 5.22
CA GLY A 145 -0.03 24.00 6.12
C GLY A 145 1.35 23.58 5.63
N ILE A 146 2.36 23.95 6.43
CA ILE A 146 3.76 23.64 6.15
C ILE A 146 4.05 22.17 6.43
N LEU A 147 4.61 21.49 5.43
CA LEU A 147 5.24 20.19 5.54
C LEU A 147 6.75 20.33 5.35
N ILE A 148 7.51 19.66 6.21
CA ILE A 148 8.96 19.51 6.02
C ILE A 148 9.22 18.16 5.34
N VAL A 149 10.09 18.19 4.34
CA VAL A 149 10.49 17.03 3.54
C VAL A 149 12.02 16.99 3.52
N CYS A 150 12.59 15.80 3.71
CA CYS A 150 14.03 15.61 3.87
C CYS A 150 14.67 15.10 2.58
N LYS A 151 15.64 15.84 2.05
CA LYS A 151 16.35 15.56 0.80
C LYS A 151 17.43 14.49 0.95
N ASN A 152 17.89 14.23 2.18
CA ASN A 152 18.87 13.18 2.47
C ASN A 152 18.58 12.47 3.81
N ASP A 153 19.19 11.29 3.97
CA ASP A 153 18.91 10.38 5.09
C ASP A 153 19.32 10.95 6.45
N MET A 154 20.38 11.78 6.48
CA MET A 154 20.82 12.45 7.71
C MET A 154 19.76 13.43 8.21
N ALA A 155 19.24 14.29 7.32
CA ALA A 155 18.15 15.20 7.63
C ALA A 155 16.90 14.43 8.07
N HIS A 156 16.55 13.36 7.37
CA HIS A 156 15.40 12.52 7.69
C HIS A 156 15.50 11.96 9.12
N GLN A 157 16.62 11.32 9.46
CA GLN A 157 16.82 10.76 10.80
C GLN A 157 16.79 11.84 11.90
N SER A 158 17.35 13.02 11.62
CA SER A 158 17.37 14.13 12.57
C SER A 158 15.97 14.69 12.83
N ILE A 159 15.20 14.95 11.78
CA ILE A 159 13.85 15.50 11.88
C ILE A 159 12.86 14.47 12.45
N ALA A 160 12.97 13.21 12.05
CA ALA A 160 12.12 12.14 12.60
C ALA A 160 12.21 12.08 14.14
N LYS A 161 13.42 12.18 14.71
CA LYS A 161 13.64 12.19 16.17
C LYS A 161 12.99 13.37 16.91
N GLN A 162 12.59 14.43 16.21
CA GLN A 162 11.97 15.61 16.82
C GLN A 162 10.44 15.56 16.77
N LEU A 163 9.88 14.67 15.94
CA LEU A 163 8.44 14.51 15.75
C LEU A 163 7.86 13.35 16.58
N TYR A 164 8.72 12.55 17.21
CA TYR A 164 8.39 11.38 18.02
C TYR A 164 8.98 11.48 19.43
#